data_AF-A0ABD3XGY4-F1
#
_entry.id   AF-A0ABD3XGY4-F1
#
_cell.length_a   1.000
_cell.length_b   1.000
_cell.length_c   1.000
_cell.angle_alpha   90.00
_cell.angle_beta   90.00
_cell.angle_gamma   90.00
#
_symmetry.space_group_name_H-M   'P 1'
#
loop_
_entity.id
_entity.type
_entity.pdbx_description
1 polymer ?
#
loop_
_entity_poly.entity_id
_entity_poly.type
_entity_poly.pdbx_seq_one_letter_code
_entity_poly.pdbx_strand_id
1 'polypeptide(L)' 'MNSERTAISSEQLVILESLWDKGMTSKGKRYKTLILEAVSKSGLNENVVKGWIGNNSRKKNNRHYTCQEGYYC' A
#
# COMPACT_ATOMS: atom_id res chain seq x y z
N MET A 1 23.66 2.23 -2.83
CA MET A 1 22.76 1.73 -1.78
C MET A 1 21.70 0.88 -2.44
N ASN A 2 21.84 -0.45 -2.32
CA ASN A 2 21.07 -1.42 -3.07
C ASN A 2 19.58 -1.31 -2.71
N SER A 3 18.74 -0.99 -3.69
CA SER A 3 17.30 -1.26 -3.59
C SER A 3 17.11 -2.77 -3.70
N GLU A 4 17.34 -3.48 -2.59
CA GLU A 4 16.84 -4.85 -2.46
C GLU A 4 15.33 -4.78 -2.64
N ARG A 5 14.86 -5.21 -3.81
CA ARG A 5 13.45 -5.44 -4.07
C ARG A 5 13.05 -6.65 -3.23
N THR A 6 12.75 -6.42 -1.96
CA THR A 6 12.20 -7.45 -1.09
C THR A 6 10.89 -7.93 -1.72
N ALA A 7 10.89 -9.15 -2.24
CA ALA A 7 9.68 -9.77 -2.76
C ALA A 7 8.71 -9.98 -1.60
N ILE A 8 7.50 -9.45 -1.72
CA ILE A 8 6.45 -9.61 -0.72
C ILE A 8 5.79 -10.97 -0.98
N SER A 9 5.74 -11.83 0.03
CA SER A 9 5.08 -13.14 -0.07
C SER A 9 3.56 -13.01 -0.06
N SER A 10 2.86 -14.04 -0.51
CA SER A 10 1.39 -14.08 -0.52
C SER A 10 0.78 -13.89 0.88
N GLU A 11 1.39 -14.48 1.91
CA GLU A 11 0.97 -14.31 3.30
C GLU A 11 1.11 -12.86 3.77
N GLN A 12 2.24 -12.23 3.44
CA GLN A 12 2.48 -10.82 3.75
C GLN A 12 1.49 -9.91 3.00
N LEU A 13 1.12 -10.25 1.75
CA LEU A 13 0.11 -9.52 1.00
C LEU A 13 -1.27 -9.60 1.68
N VAL A 14 -1.69 -10.76 2.19
CA VAL A 14 -2.97 -10.90 2.91
C VAL A 14 -3.01 -9.98 4.13
N ILE A 15 -1.91 -9.90 4.88
CA ILE A 15 -1.80 -8.99 6.05
C ILE A 15 -1.92 -7.53 5.60
N LEU A 16 -1.17 -7.13 4.56
CA LEU A 16 -1.17 -5.76 4.05
C LEU A 16 -2.54 -5.36 3.49
N GLU A 17 -3.24 -6.26 2.80
CA GLU A 17 -4.58 -6.03 2.28
C GLU A 17 -5.62 -5.90 3.41
N SER A 18 -5.57 -6.77 4.43
CA SER A 18 -6.45 -6.66 5.60
C SER A 18 -6.28 -5.31 6.34
N LEU A 19 -5.05 -4.82 6.46
CA LEU A 19 -4.77 -3.50 7.07
C LEU A 19 -5.17 -2.36 6.15
N TRP A 20 -5.06 -2.52 4.83
CA TRP A 20 -5.56 -1.56 3.86
C TRP A 20 -7.07 -1.33 4.03
N ASP A 21 -7.85 -2.39 4.18
CA ASP A 21 -9.30 -2.31 4.37
C ASP A 21 -9.67 -1.62 5.70
N LYS A 22 -8.79 -1.70 6.71
CA LYS A 22 -8.90 -0.93 7.96
C LYS A 22 -8.50 0.55 7.83
N GLY A 23 -8.12 0.98 6.63
CA GLY A 23 -7.76 2.37 6.34
C GLY A 23 -6.27 2.67 6.43
N MET A 24 -5.39 1.68 6.21
CA MET A 24 -3.94 1.88 6.04
C MET A 24 -3.64 2.59 4.71
N THR A 25 -4.05 3.84 4.63
CA THR A 25 -3.87 4.75 3.49
C THR A 25 -3.13 5.99 3.98
N SER A 26 -2.37 6.66 3.13
CA SER A 26 -1.55 7.82 3.54
C SER A 26 -2.35 8.99 4.16
N LYS A 27 -3.67 9.03 3.93
CA LYS A 27 -4.59 10.04 4.46
C LYS A 27 -5.37 9.59 5.71
N GLY A 28 -5.23 8.33 6.11
CA GLY A 28 -5.98 7.76 7.23
C GLY A 28 -5.43 8.21 8.59
N LYS A 29 -6.30 8.57 9.54
CA LYS A 29 -5.91 8.92 10.92
C LYS A 29 -5.15 7.78 11.63
N ARG A 30 -5.38 6.54 11.21
CA ARG A 30 -4.76 5.31 11.74
C ARG A 30 -3.54 4.86 10.93
N TYR A 31 -3.08 5.63 9.95
CA TYR A 31 -1.95 5.27 9.08
C TYR A 31 -0.69 4.90 9.85
N LYS A 32 -0.29 5.74 10.81
CA LYS A 32 0.93 5.51 11.61
C LYS A 32 0.85 4.23 12.43
N THR A 33 -0.28 3.97 13.08
CA THR A 33 -0.48 2.77 13.91
C THR A 33 -0.57 1.50 13.06
N LEU A 34 -1.24 1.56 11.91
CA LEU A 34 -1.40 0.42 11.02
C LEU A 34 -0.10 0.04 10.30
N ILE A 35 0.80 1.00 10.04
CA ILE A 35 2.15 0.70 9.53
C ILE A 35 2.96 -0.09 10.56
N LEU A 36 2.95 0.34 11.82
CA LEU A 36 3.68 -0.37 12.87
C LEU A 36 3.12 -1.79 13.05
N GLU A 37 1.79 -1.93 13.00
CA GLU A 37 1.12 -3.22 13.02
C GLU A 37 1.50 -4.08 11.79
N ALA A 38 1.58 -3.48 10.60
CA ALA A 38 1.99 -4.17 9.37
C ALA A 38 3.43 -4.69 9.49
N VAL A 39 4.37 -3.84 9.89
CA VAL A 39 5.78 -4.21 10.10
C VAL A 39 5.89 -5.34 11.11
N SER A 40 5.18 -5.24 12.23
CA SER A 40 5.21 -6.26 13.28
C SER A 40 4.58 -7.59 12.84
N LYS A 41 3.51 -7.58 12.04
CA LYS A 41 2.81 -8.79 11.61
C LYS A 41 3.45 -9.46 10.40
N SER A 42 3.93 -8.68 9.44
CA SER A 42 4.47 -9.20 8.18
C SER A 42 5.99 -9.39 8.23
N GLY A 43 6.67 -8.87 9.25
CA GLY A 43 8.13 -8.86 9.36
C GLY A 43 8.83 -8.02 8.28
N LEU A 44 8.09 -7.18 7.56
CA LEU A 44 8.63 -6.36 6.47
C LEU A 44 9.21 -5.07 7.03
N ASN A 45 10.22 -4.54 6.34
CA ASN A 45 10.73 -3.21 6.63
C ASN A 45 9.63 -2.15 6.37
N GLU A 46 9.56 -1.13 7.23
CA GLU A 46 8.64 -0.01 7.10
C GLU A 46 8.69 0.65 5.70
N ASN A 47 9.87 0.74 5.10
CA ASN A 47 10.03 1.30 3.74
C ASN A 47 9.33 0.45 2.67
N VAL A 48 9.34 -0.88 2.82
CA VAL A 48 8.65 -1.80 1.90
C VAL A 48 7.14 -1.65 2.05
N VAL A 49 6.64 -1.57 3.29
CA VAL A 49 5.22 -1.34 3.60
C VAL A 49 4.74 -0.01 3.01
N LYS A 50 5.47 1.08 3.23
CA LYS A 50 5.17 2.40 2.64
C LYS A 50 5.16 2.37 1.11
N GLY A 51 6.13 1.69 0.51
CA GLY A 51 6.20 1.50 -0.94
C GLY A 51 4.99 0.74 -1.49
N TRP A 52 4.59 -0.34 -0.80
CA TRP A 52 3.39 -1.08 -1.16
C TRP A 52 2.12 -0.23 -1.05
N ILE A 53 1.95 0.55 0.03
CA ILE A 53 0.81 1.46 0.21
C ILE A 53 0.75 2.47 -0.95
N GLY A 54 1.89 3.06 -1.32
CA GLY A 54 1.97 3.98 -2.46
C GLY A 54 1.61 3.32 -3.79
N ASN A 55 2.10 2.11 -4.04
CA ASN A 55 1.77 1.32 -5.24
C ASN A 55 0.30 0.91 -5.28
N ASN A 56 -0.24 0.42 -4.16
CA ASN A 56 -1.62 0.00 -4.04
C ASN A 56 -2.60 1.18 -4.17
N SER A 57 -2.24 2.33 -3.58
CA SER A 57 -2.97 3.59 -3.75
C SER A 57 -3.04 4.02 -5.21
N ARG A 58 -1.90 4.00 -5.92
CA ARG A 58 -1.86 4.28 -7.36
C ARG A 58 -2.67 3.28 -8.16
N LYS A 59 -2.59 1.98 -7.88
CA LYS A 59 -3.41 0.95 -8.56
C LYS A 59 -4.90 1.16 -8.35
N LYS A 60 -5.33 1.55 -7.15
CA LYS A 60 -6.74 1.80 -6.82
C LYS A 60 -7.23 3.16 -7.33
N ASN A 61 -6.39 4.20 -7.36
CA ASN A 61 -6.70 5.49 -7.95
C ASN A 61 -6.59 5.50 -9.49
N ASN A 62 -5.73 4.69 -10.11
CA ASN A 62 -5.70 4.55 -11.57
C ASN A 62 -6.96 3.89 -12.12
N ARG A 63 -7.71 3.15 -11.29
CA ARG A 63 -9.07 2.72 -11.66
C ARG A 63 -10.07 3.87 -11.71
N HIS A 64 -9.72 5.05 -11.18
CA HIS A 64 -10.50 6.27 -11.34
C HIS A 64 -10.08 7.07 -12.59
N TYR A 65 -8.87 6.84 -13.12
CA TYR A 65 -8.40 7.48 -14.35
C TYR A 65 -8.73 6.71 -15.64
N THR A 66 -9.41 5.56 -15.57
CA THR A 66 -9.96 4.89 -16.77
C THR A 66 -11.45 5.17 -16.99
N CYS A 67 -12.08 6.01 -16.17
CA CYS A 67 -13.42 6.55 -16.42
C CYS A 67 -13.51 8.02 -15.94
N GLN A 68 -12.73 8.92 -16.54
CA GLN A 68 -13.25 10.26 -16.80
C GLN A 68 -13.64 10.29 -18.27
N GLU A 69 -14.95 10.32 -18.50
CA GLU A 69 -15.52 10.82 -19.74
C GLU A 69 -14.77 12.08 -20.17
N GLY A 70 -14.24 12.06 -21.39
CA GLY A 70 -14.29 13.22 -22.28
C GLY A 70 -13.55 14.51 -21.91
N TYR A 71 -12.29 14.48 -21.45
CA TYR A 71 -11.46 15.70 -21.48
C TYR A 71 -10.07 15.47 -22.09
N TYR A 72 -10.03 15.75 -23.40
CA TYR A 72 -8.97 16.20 -24.32
C TYR A 72 -7.53 15.64 -24.30
N CYS A 73 -7.04 15.51 -25.54
CA CYS A 73 -5.71 15.18 -26.07
C CYS A 73 -4.50 15.72 -25.28
#